data_AF-A0A368VDJ9-F1
#
_entry.id   AF-A0A368VDJ9-F1
#
_cell.length_a   1.000
_cell.length_b   1.000
_cell.length_c   1.000
_cell.angle_alpha   90.00
_cell.angle_beta   90.00
_cell.angle_gamma   90.00
#
_symmetry.space_group_name_H-M   'P 1'
#
loop_
_entity.id
_entity.type
_entity.pdbx_description
1 polymer ?
#
loop_
_entity_poly.entity_id
_entity_poly.type
_entity_poly.pdbx_seq_one_letter_code
_entity_poly.pdbx_strand_id
1 'polypeptide(L)'
;MTAVKLRELLHQDKVAVVAMLRDPEVMRFLGPRRALTEDEAGSWFESALAHPARFVVAEAETDEFIGFCGVKQIDGVLDFGYFIRSEFWGNGIAVRACELAVQKLASDTDLETVQVFIADENTASKRVAEKLGWQATHSGSKDGEHGRYYRITL
;
A
#
# COMPACT_ATOMS: atom_id res chain seq x y z
N MET A 1 -10.91 -1.87 -17.89
CA MET A 1 -10.44 -1.65 -16.51
C MET A 1 -9.49 -2.80 -16.21
N THR A 2 -8.24 -2.53 -15.82
CA THR A 2 -7.28 -3.60 -15.53
C THR A 2 -7.80 -4.42 -14.35
N ALA A 3 -8.03 -5.71 -14.58
CA ALA A 3 -8.46 -6.61 -13.52
C ALA A 3 -7.27 -6.92 -12.63
N VAL A 4 -7.47 -6.88 -11.31
CA VAL A 4 -6.40 -7.17 -10.34
C VAL A 4 -6.81 -8.27 -9.39
N LYS A 5 -5.82 -8.99 -8.89
CA LYS A 5 -5.94 -10.01 -7.85
C LYS A 5 -4.92 -9.76 -6.74
N LEU A 6 -5.17 -10.37 -5.58
CA LEU A 6 -4.26 -10.37 -4.45
C LEU A 6 -3.57 -11.72 -4.32
N ARG A 7 -2.24 -11.72 -4.26
CA ARG A 7 -1.44 -12.93 -4.08
C ARG A 7 -0.26 -12.71 -3.14
N GLU A 8 0.44 -13.80 -2.85
CA GLU A 8 1.72 -13.77 -2.13
C GLU A 8 2.83 -13.18 -3.00
N LEU A 9 3.86 -12.67 -2.34
CA LEU A 9 5.09 -12.19 -2.97
C LEU A 9 5.91 -13.37 -3.47
N LEU A 10 6.42 -13.29 -4.70
CA LEU A 10 7.22 -14.34 -5.32
C LEU A 10 8.63 -13.84 -5.62
N HIS A 11 9.60 -14.76 -5.69
CA HIS A 11 10.98 -14.44 -6.06
C HIS A 11 11.09 -13.70 -7.40
N GLN A 12 10.22 -14.02 -8.36
CA GLN A 12 10.19 -13.37 -9.68
C GLN A 12 9.82 -11.88 -9.63
N ASP A 13 9.14 -11.43 -8.56
CA ASP A 13 8.72 -10.03 -8.42
C ASP A 13 9.88 -9.10 -8.07
N LYS A 14 11.04 -9.65 -7.67
CA LYS A 14 12.18 -8.90 -7.12
C LYS A 14 12.57 -7.71 -7.98
N VAL A 15 12.70 -7.91 -9.29
CA VAL A 15 13.11 -6.85 -10.22
C VAL A 15 12.09 -5.70 -10.21
N ALA A 16 10.80 -6.01 -10.29
CA ALA A 16 9.73 -5.01 -10.31
C ALA A 16 9.57 -4.30 -8.96
N VAL A 17 9.70 -5.04 -7.85
CA VAL A 17 9.67 -4.46 -6.49
C VAL A 17 10.84 -3.50 -6.28
N VAL A 18 12.05 -3.92 -6.63
CA VAL A 18 13.25 -3.07 -6.49
C VAL A 18 13.12 -1.82 -7.34
N ALA A 19 12.66 -1.94 -8.59
CA ALA A 19 12.42 -0.78 -9.44
C ALA A 19 11.39 0.20 -8.82
N MET A 20 10.27 -0.33 -8.33
CA MET A 20 9.21 0.47 -7.70
C MET A 20 9.70 1.23 -6.45
N LEU A 21 10.48 0.57 -5.57
CA LEU A 21 10.99 1.19 -4.34
C LEU A 21 12.11 2.21 -4.59
N ARG A 22 12.67 2.22 -5.81
CA ARG A 22 13.64 3.22 -6.25
C ARG A 22 12.99 4.38 -7.00
N ASP A 23 11.70 4.31 -7.28
CA ASP A 23 10.94 5.39 -7.91
C ASP A 23 10.63 6.48 -6.85
N PRO A 24 11.17 7.71 -7.00
CA PRO A 24 10.93 8.79 -6.06
C PRO A 24 9.46 9.23 -6.01
N GLU A 25 8.71 9.08 -7.10
CA GLU A 25 7.28 9.42 -7.12
C GLU A 25 6.49 8.43 -6.25
N VAL A 26 6.78 7.13 -6.38
CA VAL A 26 6.14 6.09 -5.55
C VAL A 26 6.52 6.25 -4.09
N MET A 27 7.79 6.52 -3.81
CA MET A 27 8.31 6.62 -2.45
C MET A 27 8.07 7.97 -1.77
N ARG A 28 7.58 8.99 -2.48
CA ARG A 28 7.33 10.34 -1.93
C ARG A 28 6.57 10.30 -0.61
N PHE A 29 5.54 9.45 -0.53
CA PHE A 29 4.70 9.31 0.67
C PHE A 29 4.92 8.01 1.46
N LEU A 30 6.00 7.30 1.22
CA LEU A 30 6.38 6.10 1.96
C LEU A 30 7.63 6.40 2.79
N GLY A 31 7.79 5.80 3.97
CA GLY A 31 9.06 5.87 4.69
C GLY A 31 10.16 5.25 3.83
N PRO A 32 11.34 5.89 3.67
CA PRO A 32 11.90 7.03 4.42
C PRO A 32 11.74 8.41 3.75
N ARG A 33 10.65 8.65 3.00
CA ARG A 33 10.34 9.88 2.24
C ARG A 33 11.33 10.19 1.11
N ARG A 34 12.00 9.14 0.61
CA ARG A 34 12.86 9.17 -0.57
C ARG A 34 12.87 7.81 -1.23
N ALA A 35 13.25 7.78 -2.50
CA ALA A 35 13.64 6.54 -3.16
C ALA A 35 14.68 5.78 -2.33
N LEU A 36 14.52 4.46 -2.28
CA LEU A 36 15.52 3.57 -1.70
C LEU A 36 16.72 3.46 -2.63
N THR A 37 17.88 3.10 -2.08
CA THR A 37 19.00 2.60 -2.88
C THR A 37 18.70 1.18 -3.37
N GLU A 38 19.53 0.67 -4.28
CA GLU A 38 19.40 -0.71 -4.74
C GLU A 38 19.54 -1.72 -3.60
N ASP A 39 20.51 -1.53 -2.71
CA ASP A 39 20.74 -2.40 -1.55
C ASP A 39 19.61 -2.33 -0.52
N GLU A 40 19.07 -1.13 -0.27
CA GLU A 40 17.93 -0.93 0.63
C GLU A 40 16.67 -1.62 0.08
N ALA A 41 16.38 -1.44 -1.21
CA ALA A 41 15.25 -2.07 -1.87
C ALA A 41 15.41 -3.60 -1.95
N GLY A 42 16.62 -4.09 -2.22
CA GLY A 42 16.94 -5.51 -2.18
C GLY A 42 16.72 -6.11 -0.80
N SER A 43 17.23 -5.44 0.25
CA SER A 43 17.04 -5.87 1.64
C SER A 43 15.57 -5.84 2.07
N TRP A 44 14.83 -4.81 1.64
CA TRP A 44 13.39 -4.73 1.85
C TRP A 44 12.67 -5.94 1.21
N PHE A 45 13.03 -6.30 -0.02
CA PHE A 45 12.42 -7.42 -0.73
C PHE A 45 12.64 -8.75 0.00
N GLU A 46 13.89 -9.06 0.39
CA GLU A 46 14.20 -10.29 1.12
C GLU A 46 13.42 -10.36 2.45
N SER A 47 13.32 -9.23 3.17
CA SER A 47 12.53 -9.14 4.40
C SER A 47 11.04 -9.39 4.16
N ALA A 48 10.47 -8.76 3.12
CA ALA A 48 9.06 -8.91 2.76
C ALA A 48 8.73 -10.33 2.27
N LEU A 49 9.67 -11.01 1.63
CA LEU A 49 9.52 -12.39 1.19
C LEU A 49 9.55 -13.38 2.35
N ALA A 50 10.44 -13.17 3.33
CA ALA A 50 10.54 -14.00 4.52
C ALA A 50 9.40 -13.73 5.53
N HIS A 51 8.93 -12.48 5.63
CA HIS A 51 7.93 -12.03 6.58
C HIS A 51 6.85 -11.21 5.87
N PRO A 52 5.95 -11.87 5.11
CA PRO A 52 4.92 -11.18 4.35
C PRO A 52 3.97 -10.43 5.28
N ALA A 53 3.83 -9.12 5.05
CA ALA A 53 2.90 -8.27 5.79
C ALA A 53 1.75 -7.76 4.92
N ARG A 54 1.97 -7.53 3.63
CA ARG A 54 0.95 -7.01 2.71
C ARG A 54 0.83 -7.93 1.51
N PHE A 55 -0.35 -7.96 0.90
CA PHE A 55 -0.57 -8.71 -0.33
C PHE A 55 0.11 -7.99 -1.49
N VAL A 56 0.61 -8.77 -2.45
CA VAL A 56 0.91 -8.27 -3.78
C VAL A 56 -0.39 -7.99 -4.52
N VAL A 57 -0.47 -6.83 -5.15
CA VAL A 57 -1.45 -6.51 -6.18
C VAL A 57 -0.84 -6.95 -7.50
N ALA A 58 -1.50 -7.89 -8.19
CA ALA A 58 -1.07 -8.37 -9.49
C ALA A 58 -2.17 -8.19 -10.53
N GLU A 59 -1.78 -8.04 -11.79
CA GLU A 59 -2.68 -8.16 -12.93
C GLU A 59 -3.30 -9.56 -12.92
N ALA A 60 -4.61 -9.65 -13.16
CA ALA A 60 -5.35 -10.89 -12.92
C ALA A 60 -4.93 -12.04 -13.87
N GLU A 61 -4.72 -11.74 -15.16
CA GLU A 61 -4.41 -12.71 -16.20
C GLU A 61 -2.91 -12.98 -16.34
N THR A 62 -2.09 -11.92 -16.37
CA THR A 62 -0.64 -12.04 -16.65
C THR A 62 0.18 -12.32 -15.39
N ASP A 63 -0.42 -12.14 -14.21
CA ASP A 63 0.26 -12.21 -12.92
C ASP A 63 1.35 -11.14 -12.70
N GLU A 64 1.37 -10.11 -13.55
CA GLU A 64 2.32 -9.01 -13.48
C GLU A 64 2.21 -8.29 -12.13
N PHE A 65 3.35 -8.09 -11.47
CA PHE A 65 3.45 -7.31 -10.25
C PHE A 65 3.09 -5.83 -10.50
N ILE A 66 2.08 -5.35 -9.78
CA ILE A 66 1.61 -3.95 -9.87
C ILE A 66 1.98 -3.15 -8.61
N GLY A 67 1.97 -3.77 -7.43
CA GLY A 67 2.25 -3.09 -6.17
C GLY A 67 1.89 -3.92 -4.96
N PHE A 68 1.63 -3.25 -3.84
CA PHE A 68 1.18 -3.87 -2.60
C PHE A 68 -0.03 -3.18 -2.01
N CYS A 69 -0.85 -3.94 -1.27
CA CYS A 69 -1.86 -3.40 -0.37
C CYS A 69 -2.13 -4.33 0.82
N GLY A 70 -2.44 -3.77 1.97
CA GLY A 70 -2.87 -4.53 3.15
C GLY A 70 -2.36 -3.95 4.45
N VAL A 71 -2.50 -4.73 5.51
CA VAL A 71 -2.24 -4.31 6.89
C VAL A 71 -0.87 -4.81 7.35
N LYS A 72 -0.04 -3.90 7.85
CA LYS A 72 1.20 -4.23 8.57
C LYS A 72 1.04 -3.81 10.03
N GLN A 73 1.48 -4.64 10.97
CA GLN A 73 1.58 -4.22 12.36
C GLN A 73 2.86 -3.39 12.58
N ILE A 74 2.71 -2.20 13.15
CA ILE A 74 3.80 -1.27 13.48
C ILE A 74 3.59 -0.82 14.91
N ASP A 75 4.53 -1.14 15.81
CA ASP A 75 4.48 -0.79 17.23
C ASP A 75 3.14 -1.16 17.91
N GLY A 76 2.60 -2.32 17.57
CA GLY A 76 1.34 -2.82 18.09
C GLY A 76 0.09 -2.31 17.36
N VAL A 77 0.22 -1.34 16.45
CA VAL A 77 -0.88 -0.74 15.69
C VAL A 77 -1.00 -1.37 14.31
N LEU A 78 -2.23 -1.68 13.88
CA LEU A 78 -2.50 -2.16 12.53
C LEU A 78 -2.55 -0.98 11.54
N ASP A 79 -1.58 -0.94 10.63
CA ASP A 79 -1.42 0.12 9.62
C ASP A 79 -1.75 -0.42 8.22
N PHE A 80 -2.88 0.02 7.67
CA PHE A 80 -3.21 -0.26 6.27
C PHE A 80 -2.42 0.67 5.36
N GLY A 81 -1.73 0.09 4.40
CA GLY A 81 -0.98 0.83 3.39
C GLY A 81 -1.11 0.20 2.02
N TYR A 82 -0.98 1.02 0.99
CA TYR A 82 -0.89 0.57 -0.39
C TYR A 82 0.07 1.46 -1.17
N PHE A 83 0.74 0.87 -2.15
CA PHE A 83 1.64 1.58 -3.05
C PHE A 83 1.75 0.79 -4.35
N ILE A 84 1.60 1.51 -5.46
CA ILE A 84 1.42 0.97 -6.80
C ILE A 84 2.53 1.57 -7.68
N ARG A 85 3.11 0.79 -8.60
CA ARG A 85 4.05 1.33 -9.60
C ARG A 85 3.42 2.50 -10.35
N SER A 86 4.20 3.55 -10.57
CA SER A 86 3.75 4.83 -11.13
C SER A 86 3.07 4.68 -12.50
N GLU A 87 3.53 3.75 -13.34
CA GLU A 87 2.96 3.45 -14.66
C GLU A 87 1.50 2.96 -14.63
N PHE A 88 1.02 2.44 -13.50
CA PHE A 88 -0.36 1.97 -13.35
C PHE A 88 -1.30 3.01 -12.72
N TRP A 89 -0.80 4.19 -12.36
CA TRP A 89 -1.62 5.24 -11.74
C TRP A 89 -2.70 5.76 -12.68
N GLY A 90 -3.74 6.36 -12.11
CA GLY A 90 -4.87 6.90 -12.88
C GLY A 90 -5.90 5.86 -13.36
N ASN A 91 -5.61 4.56 -13.27
CA ASN A 91 -6.46 3.49 -13.78
C ASN A 91 -7.47 2.92 -12.75
N GLY A 92 -7.56 3.50 -11.54
CA GLY A 92 -8.45 3.03 -10.48
C GLY A 92 -7.99 1.77 -9.74
N ILE A 93 -6.80 1.26 -10.07
CA ILE A 93 -6.26 0.02 -9.49
C ILE A 93 -6.13 0.09 -7.97
N ALA A 94 -5.66 1.21 -7.42
CA ALA A 94 -5.53 1.36 -5.96
C ALA A 94 -6.86 1.17 -5.22
N VAL A 95 -7.95 1.72 -5.77
CA VAL A 95 -9.31 1.55 -5.19
C VAL A 95 -9.67 0.08 -5.21
N ARG A 96 -9.56 -0.58 -6.37
CA ARG A 96 -9.95 -1.98 -6.52
C ARG A 96 -9.12 -2.92 -5.64
N ALA A 97 -7.81 -2.68 -5.55
CA ALA A 97 -6.92 -3.45 -4.69
C ALA A 97 -7.28 -3.30 -3.20
N CYS A 98 -7.56 -2.07 -2.77
CA CYS A 98 -7.97 -1.80 -1.38
C CYS A 98 -9.31 -2.46 -1.05
N GLU A 99 -10.31 -2.43 -1.95
CA GLU A 99 -11.58 -3.14 -1.76
C GLU A 99 -11.35 -4.64 -1.54
N LEU A 100 -10.57 -5.28 -2.42
CA LEU A 100 -10.26 -6.70 -2.32
C LEU A 100 -9.53 -7.03 -1.01
N ALA A 101 -8.60 -6.18 -0.59
CA ALA A 101 -7.84 -6.39 0.63
C ALA A 101 -8.71 -6.23 1.87
N VAL A 102 -9.56 -5.20 1.91
CA VAL A 102 -10.54 -5.00 2.99
C VAL A 102 -11.49 -6.19 3.09
N GLN A 103 -12.05 -6.65 1.97
CA GLN A 103 -12.93 -7.84 1.95
C GLN A 103 -12.21 -9.10 2.46
N LYS A 104 -10.96 -9.31 2.05
CA LYS A 104 -10.16 -10.46 2.47
C LYS A 104 -9.77 -10.41 3.95
N LEU A 105 -9.60 -9.22 4.52
CA LEU A 105 -9.21 -9.03 5.92
C LEU A 105 -10.40 -8.98 6.88
N ALA A 106 -11.60 -8.66 6.40
CA ALA A 106 -12.78 -8.45 7.24
C ALA A 106 -13.21 -9.68 8.08
N SER A 107 -12.81 -10.90 7.69
CA SER A 107 -13.10 -12.12 8.46
C SER A 107 -12.22 -12.29 9.70
N ASP A 108 -10.98 -11.80 9.65
CA ASP A 108 -9.93 -12.15 10.61
C ASP A 108 -9.30 -10.93 11.30
N THR A 109 -9.64 -9.73 10.85
CA THR A 109 -9.09 -8.47 11.36
C THR A 109 -10.22 -7.54 11.77
N ASP A 110 -10.14 -7.01 12.99
CA ASP A 110 -11.00 -5.90 13.42
C ASP A 110 -10.58 -4.62 12.68
N LEU A 111 -11.23 -4.36 11.54
CA LEU A 111 -10.93 -3.23 10.67
C LEU A 111 -11.19 -1.87 11.33
N GLU A 112 -11.98 -1.80 12.41
CA GLU A 112 -12.20 -0.53 13.13
C GLU A 112 -10.95 -0.04 13.86
N THR A 113 -10.06 -0.97 14.21
CA THR A 113 -8.77 -0.70 14.86
C THR A 113 -7.65 -0.38 13.87
N VAL A 114 -7.89 -0.62 12.58
CA VAL A 114 -6.91 -0.39 11.52
C VAL A 114 -6.87 1.09 11.17
N GLN A 115 -5.65 1.62 11.15
CA GLN A 115 -5.40 3.01 10.82
C GLN A 115 -4.85 3.14 9.40
N VAL A 116 -5.25 4.21 8.71
CA VAL A 116 -4.64 4.62 7.44
C VAL A 116 -4.13 6.04 7.59
N PHE A 117 -2.82 6.25 7.55
CA PHE A 117 -2.26 7.60 7.51
C PHE A 117 -2.15 8.10 6.08
N ILE A 118 -2.66 9.31 5.80
CA ILE A 118 -2.52 9.98 4.51
C ILE A 118 -1.95 11.39 4.75
N ALA A 119 -0.77 11.65 4.19
CA ALA A 119 -0.14 12.96 4.23
C ALA A 119 -1.02 14.02 3.56
N ASP A 120 -0.94 15.27 4.02
CA ASP A 120 -1.86 16.30 3.54
C ASP A 120 -1.68 16.63 2.05
N GLU A 121 -0.46 16.52 1.53
CA GLU A 121 -0.16 16.69 0.11
C GLU A 121 -0.56 15.50 -0.76
N ASN A 122 -0.84 14.33 -0.17
CA ASN A 122 -1.17 13.12 -0.91
C ASN A 122 -2.63 13.12 -1.38
N THR A 123 -2.91 13.99 -2.35
CA THR A 123 -4.25 14.17 -2.95
C THR A 123 -4.75 12.90 -3.64
N ALA A 124 -3.86 12.08 -4.20
CA ALA A 124 -4.22 10.81 -4.83
C ALA A 124 -4.81 9.83 -3.82
N SER A 125 -4.15 9.62 -2.67
CA SER A 125 -4.65 8.73 -1.63
C SER A 125 -5.90 9.26 -0.94
N LYS A 126 -6.04 10.59 -0.79
CA LYS A 126 -7.29 11.20 -0.29
C LYS A 126 -8.49 10.86 -1.18
N ARG A 127 -8.32 10.89 -2.51
CA ARG A 127 -9.37 10.48 -3.47
C ARG A 127 -9.68 8.99 -3.40
N VAL A 128 -8.70 8.14 -3.12
CA VAL A 128 -8.94 6.70 -2.90
C VAL A 128 -9.78 6.50 -1.63
N ALA A 129 -9.42 7.14 -0.53
CA ALA A 129 -10.17 7.10 0.72
C ALA A 129 -11.63 7.57 0.52
N GLU A 130 -11.83 8.68 -0.19
CA GLU A 130 -13.17 9.19 -0.54
C GLU A 130 -13.99 8.18 -1.34
N LYS A 131 -13.43 7.59 -2.40
CA LYS A 131 -14.11 6.58 -3.22
C LYS A 131 -14.47 5.31 -2.44
N LEU A 132 -13.66 4.97 -1.44
CA LEU A 132 -13.89 3.83 -0.56
C LEU A 132 -14.77 4.17 0.65
N GLY A 133 -15.22 5.42 0.79
CA GLY A 133 -16.02 5.87 1.92
C GLY A 133 -15.26 5.96 3.25
N TRP A 134 -13.93 5.82 3.24
CA TRP A 134 -13.12 5.87 4.46
C TRP A 134 -13.22 7.23 5.14
N GLN A 135 -13.37 7.20 6.46
CA GLN A 135 -13.66 8.41 7.23
C GLN A 135 -12.40 8.96 7.87
N ALA A 136 -12.11 10.23 7.62
CA ALA A 136 -11.06 10.95 8.34
C ALA A 136 -11.41 11.06 9.82
N THR A 137 -10.43 10.84 10.70
CA THR A 137 -10.62 10.83 12.15
C THR A 137 -9.95 12.05 12.79
N HIS A 138 -8.63 12.03 12.92
CA HIS A 138 -7.84 13.08 13.54
C HIS A 138 -6.59 13.39 12.71
N SER A 139 -6.06 14.60 12.90
CA SER A 139 -4.78 15.00 12.33
C SER A 139 -3.62 14.42 13.14
N GLY A 140 -2.48 14.22 12.49
CA GLY A 140 -1.26 13.79 13.15
C GLY A 140 -0.07 13.89 12.21
N SER A 141 1.02 13.21 12.58
CA SER A 141 2.23 13.18 11.77
C SER A 141 2.85 11.79 11.75
N LYS A 142 3.39 11.39 10.59
CA LYS A 142 4.09 10.12 10.43
C LYS A 142 5.33 10.33 9.55
N ASP A 143 6.49 9.91 10.02
CA ASP A 143 7.78 10.06 9.31
C ASP A 143 8.03 11.52 8.85
N GLY A 144 7.79 12.49 9.74
CA GLY A 144 8.00 13.92 9.48
C GLY A 144 6.93 14.62 8.65
N GLU A 145 5.95 13.88 8.11
CA GLU A 145 4.85 14.44 7.32
C GLU A 145 3.62 14.72 8.16
N HIS A 146 2.98 15.88 7.97
CA HIS A 146 1.67 16.18 8.52
C HIS A 146 0.56 15.57 7.65
N GLY A 147 -0.50 15.08 8.29
CA GLY A 147 -1.61 14.49 7.58
C GLY A 147 -2.77 14.13 8.50
N ARG A 148 -3.58 13.19 8.02
CA ARG A 148 -4.75 12.68 8.76
C ARG A 148 -4.78 11.17 8.78
N TYR A 149 -5.31 10.65 9.86
CA TYR A 149 -5.65 9.25 10.00
C TYR A 149 -7.08 9.00 9.54
N TYR A 150 -7.30 7.90 8.85
CA TYR A 150 -8.60 7.44 8.36
C TYR A 150 -8.93 6.09 8.97
N ARG A 151 -10.23 5.87 9.20
CA ARG A 151 -10.81 4.57 9.56
C ARG A 151 -11.40 3.92 8.31
N ILE A 152 -11.16 2.62 8.16
CA ILE A 152 -11.79 1.80 7.12
C ILE A 152 -13.24 1.55 7.53
N THR A 153 -14.17 1.87 6.63
CA THR A 153 -15.61 1.58 6.76
C THR A 153 -15.99 0.49 5.76
N LEU A 154 -16.90 -0.39 6.15
CA LEU A 154 -17.47 -1.44 5.29
C LEU A 154 -18.73 -0.97 4.58
#